data_AF-A0ABD0RRN3-F1
#
_entry.id   AF-A0ABD0RRN3-F1
#
_cell.length_a   1.000
_cell.length_b   1.000
_cell.length_c   1.000
_cell.angle_alpha   90.00
_cell.angle_beta   90.00
_cell.angle_gamma   90.00
#
_symmetry.space_group_name_H-M   'P 1'
#
loop_
_entity.id
_entity.type
_entity.pdbx_description
1 polymer ?
#
loop_
_entity_poly.entity_id
_entity_poly.type
_entity_poly.pdbx_seq_one_letter_code
_entity_poly.pdbx_strand_id
1 'polypeptide(L)' 'EPAMSMDTSGKIIWAKHSEIQQANLKAMGDAEIKDGERLPLAVKDMGSCEIYPQTIQHNPNG' A
#
# COMPACT_ATOMS: atom_id res chain seq x y z
N GLU A 1 12.01 -4.95 8.42
CA GLU A 1 10.90 -5.37 7.55
C GLU A 1 10.04 -4.14 7.25
N PRO A 2 9.47 -3.96 6.04
CA PRO A 2 8.64 -2.80 5.75
C PRO A 2 7.30 -2.91 6.46
N ALA A 3 6.85 -1.81 7.07
CA ALA A 3 5.52 -1.75 7.64
C ALA A 3 4.47 -1.60 6.52
N MET A 4 3.45 -2.46 6.50
CA MET A 4 2.45 -2.52 5.43
C MET A 4 1.07 -2.89 5.99
N SER A 5 0.00 -2.45 5.34
CA SER A 5 -1.35 -2.96 5.58
C SER A 5 -2.26 -2.80 4.35
N MET A 6 -3.39 -3.51 4.36
CA MET A 6 -4.41 -3.46 3.32
C MET A 6 -5.79 -3.44 3.96
N ASP A 7 -6.68 -2.56 3.50
CA ASP A 7 -8.10 -2.58 3.88
C ASP A 7 -8.92 -3.50 2.95
N THR A 8 -10.18 -3.74 3.34
CA THR A 8 -11.13 -4.55 2.56
C THR A 8 -11.55 -3.90 1.23
N SER A 9 -11.32 -2.60 1.07
CA SER A 9 -11.57 -1.87 -0.18
C SER A 9 -10.45 -2.11 -1.21
N GLY A 10 -9.35 -2.75 -0.81
CA GLY A 10 -8.21 -3.03 -1.68
C GLY A 10 -7.17 -1.91 -1.69
N LYS A 11 -7.31 -0.92 -0.81
CA LYS A 11 -6.30 0.11 -0.58
C LYS A 11 -5.18 -0.50 0.24
N ILE A 12 -3.96 -0.37 -0.28
CA ILE A 12 -2.74 -0.78 0.39
C ILE A 12 -1.95 0.46 0.78
N ILE A 13 -1.30 0.41 1.94
CA ILE A 13 -0.39 1.45 2.43
C ILE A 13 0.87 0.76 2.92
N TRP A 14 2.03 1.26 2.52
CA TRP A 14 3.32 0.75 2.96
C TRP A 14 4.30 1.89 3.25
N ALA A 15 5.30 1.59 4.07
CA ALA A 15 6.44 2.46 4.30
C ALA A 15 7.64 2.01 3.47
N LYS A 16 8.29 2.97 2.82
CA LYS A 16 9.62 2.83 2.23
C LYS A 16 10.56 3.77 2.98
N HIS A 17 11.27 3.22 3.96
CA HIS A 17 11.98 4.00 4.98
C HIS A 17 11.00 4.91 5.76
N SER A 18 11.16 6.22 5.62
CA SER A 18 10.27 7.22 6.23
C SER A 18 9.14 7.67 5.30
N GLU A 19 9.14 7.27 4.03
CA GLU A 19 8.09 7.66 3.07
C GLU A 19 6.89 6.73 3.18
N ILE A 20 5.69 7.30 3.24
CA ILE A 20 4.43 6.56 3.27
C ILE A 20 3.78 6.65 1.90
N GLN A 21 3.51 5.48 1.33
CA GLN A 21 2.95 5.34 -0.01
C GLN A 21 1.67 4.54 0.03
N GLN A 22 0.78 4.82 -0.90
CA GLN A 22 -0.53 4.21 -1.04
C GLN A 22 -0.78 3.78 -2.48
N ALA A 23 -1.52 2.69 -2.66
CA ALA A 23 -2.10 2.32 -3.94
C ALA A 23 -3.44 1.60 -3.74
N ASN A 24 -4.22 1.44 -4.80
CA ASN A 24 -5.45 0.65 -4.79
C ASN A 24 -5.31 -0.54 -5.74
N LEU A 25 -5.32 -1.76 -5.19
CA LEU A 25 -5.19 -3.00 -5.95
C LEU A 25 -6.44 -3.31 -6.78
N LYS A 26 -7.64 -2.96 -6.29
CA LYS A 26 -8.89 -3.18 -7.04
C LYS A 26 -9.05 -2.22 -8.23
N ALA A 27 -8.29 -1.13 -8.26
CA ALA A 27 -8.30 -0.19 -9.39
C ALA A 27 -7.65 -0.74 -10.67
N MET A 28 -6.96 -1.89 -10.61
CA MET A 28 -6.33 -2.50 -11.79
C MET A 28 -7.33 -3.22 -12.73
N GLY A 29 -8.59 -3.42 -12.32
CA GLY A 29 -9.58 -4.16 -13.10
C GLY A 29 -9.29 -5.66 -13.20
N ASP A 30 -9.98 -6.36 -14.10
CA ASP A 30 -9.85 -7.81 -14.35
C ASP A 30 -8.64 -8.15 -15.23
N ALA A 31 -7.47 -7.56 -14.94
CA ALA A 31 -6.25 -7.99 -15.60
C ALA A 31 -5.93 -9.42 -15.16
N GLU A 32 -5.74 -10.34 -16.12
CA GLU A 32 -5.15 -11.66 -15.82
C GLU A 32 -3.69 -11.48 -15.45
N ILE A 33 -3.43 -11.24 -14.18
CA ILE A 33 -2.09 -11.10 -13.63
C ILE A 33 -1.59 -12.48 -13.21
N LYS A 34 -0.43 -12.87 -13.73
CA LYS A 34 0.20 -14.12 -13.32
C LYS A 34 0.81 -13.97 -11.94
N ASP A 35 0.76 -15.06 -11.16
CA ASP A 35 1.46 -15.09 -9.89
C ASP A 35 2.97 -14.83 -10.08
N GLY A 36 3.53 -14.02 -9.19
CA GLY A 36 4.92 -13.54 -9.28
C GLY A 36 5.17 -12.40 -10.27
N GLU A 37 4.17 -11.92 -11.01
CA GLU A 37 4.32 -10.78 -11.90
C GLU A 37 4.30 -9.45 -11.12
N ARG A 38 5.08 -8.46 -11.60
CA ARG A 38 5.14 -7.14 -10.97
C ARG A 38 3.92 -6.31 -11.35
N LEU A 39 3.19 -5.86 -10.34
CA LEU A 39 1.98 -5.06 -10.51
C LEU A 39 2.31 -3.60 -10.91
N PRO A 40 1.76 -3.07 -12.01
CA PRO A 40 1.85 -1.65 -12.35
C PRO A 40 0.81 -0.86 -11.53
N LEU A 41 1.20 -0.44 -10.32
CA LEU A 41 0.33 0.31 -9.41
C LEU A 41 0.48 1.82 -9.59
N ALA A 42 -0.64 2.53 -9.59
CA ALA A 42 -0.65 3.97 -9.43
C ALA A 42 -0.35 4.31 -7.96
N VAL A 43 0.92 4.58 -7.67
CA VAL A 43 1.39 4.92 -6.33
C VAL A 43 1.10 6.39 -6.04
N LYS A 44 0.45 6.64 -4.90
CA LYS A 44 0.21 7.96 -4.34
C LYS A 44 1.12 8.17 -3.12
N ASP A 45 1.78 9.30 -3.08
CA ASP A 45 2.56 9.75 -1.91
C ASP A 45 1.62 10.31 -0.82
N MET A 46 1.82 9.86 0.43
CA MET A 46 1.08 10.34 1.60
C MET A 46 1.95 11.22 2.53
N GLY A 47 3.20 11.45 2.18
CA GLY A 47 4.17 12.21 2.95
C GLY A 47 5.16 11.30 3.68
N SER A 48 5.87 11.87 4.65
CA SER A 48 6.88 11.17 5.43
C SER A 48 6.58 11.21 6.93
N CYS A 49 7.17 10.26 7.64
CA CYS A 49 7.11 10.16 9.09
C CYS A 49 8.47 10.48 9.73
N GLU A 50 8.45 11.17 10.87
CA GLU A 50 9.67 11.57 11.60
C GLU A 50 10.38 10.37 12.26
N ILE A 51 9.63 9.33 12.59
CA ILE A 51 10.12 8.10 13.22
C ILE A 51 9.87 6.93 12.26
N TYR A 52 10.87 6.05 12.15
CA TYR A 52 10.76 4.85 11.32
C TYR A 52 9.56 3.99 11.73
N PRO A 53 8.62 3.72 10.82
CA PRO A 53 7.40 3.02 11.15
C PRO A 53 7.68 1.54 11.35
N GLN A 54 7.28 1.01 12.51
CA GLN A 54 7.33 -0.43 12.80
C GLN A 54 6.05 -1.13 12.33
N THR A 55 4.93 -0.42 12.34
CA THR A 55 3.61 -0.94 11.95
C THR A 55 2.81 0.12 11.22
N ILE A 56 2.00 -0.30 10.24
CA ILE A 56 0.96 0.52 9.62
C ILE A 56 -0.35 -0.24 9.80
N GLN A 57 -1.39 0.46 10.23
CA GLN A 57 -2.70 -0.13 10.41
C GLN A 57 -3.76 0.80 9.84
N HIS A 58 -4.64 0.26 9.01
CA HIS A 58 -5.83 0.99 8.58
C HIS A 58 -6.78 1.15 9.78
N ASN A 59 -7.47 2.29 9.82
CA ASN A 59 -8.59 2.45 10.74
C ASN A 59 -9.65 1.34 10.51
N PRO A 60 -10.43 0.95 11.53
CA PRO A 60 -11.49 -0.04 11.37
C PRO A 60 -12.57 0.34 10.34
N ASN A 61 -12.65 1.63 10.01
CA ASN A 61 -13.64 2.19 9.08
C ASN A 61 -13.13 2.30 7.63
N GLY A 62 -11.86 1.99 7.36
CA GLY A 62 -11.22 2.14 6.04
C GLY A 62 -10.68 3.54 5.74
#